data_AF-A0A6J4M1F3-F1
#
_entry.id   AF-A0A6J4M1F3-F1
#
_cell.length_a   1.000
_cell.length_b   1.000
_cell.length_c   1.000
_cell.angle_alpha   90.00
_cell.angle_beta   90.00
_cell.angle_gamma   90.00
#
_symmetry.space_group_name_H-M   'P 1'
#
loop_
_entity.id
_entity.type
_entity.pdbx_description
1 polymer ?
#
loop_
_entity_poly.entity_id
_entity_poly.type
_entity_poly.pdbx_seq_one_letter_code
_entity_poly.pdbx_strand_id
1 'polypeptide(L)'
;MAFLSYPSPTEVELRLGPHENEILSVVRKVGWWTRAEFEGQVPGNSEVTAVILRADRGMESTIREILHRSFQIVFPAEGGESEHNASKQSFQSKRAPRA
;
A
#
# COMPACT_ATOMS: atom_id res chain seq x y z
N MET A 1 1.72 -6.03 -2.91
CA MET A 1 2.18 -6.32 -1.54
C MET A 1 2.55 -4.99 -0.93
N ALA A 2 1.88 -4.67 0.17
CA ALA A 2 2.10 -3.46 0.94
C ALA A 2 2.52 -3.85 2.36
N PHE A 3 3.43 -3.11 2.95
CA PHE A 3 3.95 -3.38 4.28
C PHE A 3 3.92 -2.09 5.10
N LEU A 4 3.36 -2.16 6.31
CA LEU A 4 3.29 -1.02 7.22
C LEU A 4 4.22 -1.26 8.41
N SER A 5 5.24 -0.42 8.57
CA SER A 5 6.22 -0.45 9.66
C SER A 5 6.18 0.83 10.49
N TYR A 6 6.66 0.75 11.73
CA TYR A 6 6.87 1.91 12.61
C TYR A 6 8.35 2.02 12.95
N PRO A 7 9.16 2.67 12.08
CA PRO A 7 10.59 2.82 12.33
C PRO A 7 10.87 3.69 13.57
N SER A 8 9.89 4.50 14.00
CA SER A 8 9.98 5.35 15.19
C SER A 8 8.60 5.55 15.81
N PRO A 9 8.51 5.92 17.10
CA PRO A 9 7.22 6.12 17.77
C PRO A 9 6.39 7.27 17.18
N THR A 10 7.00 8.18 16.43
CA THR A 10 6.38 9.31 15.76
C THR A 10 6.26 9.15 14.25
N GLU A 11 6.75 8.05 13.68
CA GLU A 11 6.78 7.84 12.24
C GLU A 11 6.09 6.53 11.85
N VAL A 12 5.38 6.60 10.73
CA VAL A 12 4.81 5.45 10.05
C VAL A 12 5.46 5.33 8.68
N GLU A 13 5.83 4.12 8.31
CA GLU A 13 6.46 3.78 7.05
C GLU A 13 5.56 2.80 6.29
N LEU A 14 5.24 3.15 5.05
CA LEU A 14 4.48 2.32 4.12
C LEU A 14 5.40 1.93 2.98
N ARG A 15 5.69 0.64 2.87
CA ARG A 15 6.47 0.06 1.78
C ARG A 15 5.54 -0.63 0.79
N LEU A 16 5.56 -0.19 -0.46
CA LEU A 16 4.76 -0.70 -1.56
C LEU A 16 5.66 -1.45 -2.54
N GLY A 17 5.20 -2.60 -3.02
CA GLY A 17 5.89 -3.37 -4.05
C GLY A 17 5.81 -2.75 -5.46
N PRO A 18 6.48 -3.36 -6.45
CA PRO A 18 6.67 -2.81 -7.79
C PRO A 18 5.38 -2.79 -8.63
N HIS A 19 4.44 -3.67 -8.30
CA HIS A 19 3.17 -3.81 -9.02
C HIS A 19 2.05 -2.91 -8.46
N GLU A 20 2.32 -2.14 -7.40
CA GLU A 20 1.30 -1.34 -6.69
C GLU A 20 1.27 0.11 -7.19
N ASN A 21 1.47 0.31 -8.51
CA ASN A 21 1.53 1.64 -9.11
C ASN A 21 0.23 2.46 -8.93
N GLU A 22 -0.93 1.79 -8.85
CA GLU A 22 -2.20 2.46 -8.57
C GLU A 22 -2.24 3.02 -7.14
N ILE A 23 -1.76 2.23 -6.16
CA ILE A 23 -1.61 2.66 -4.77
C ILE A 23 -0.66 3.84 -4.70
N LEU A 24 0.49 3.73 -5.35
CA LEU A 24 1.46 4.81 -5.44
C LEU A 24 0.84 6.09 -5.99
N SER A 25 0.01 6.01 -7.04
CA SER A 25 -0.62 7.17 -7.67
C SER A 25 -1.61 7.88 -6.74
N VAL A 26 -2.39 7.12 -5.96
CA VAL A 26 -3.30 7.69 -4.96
C VAL A 26 -2.53 8.26 -3.78
N VAL A 27 -1.55 7.50 -3.30
CA VAL A 27 -0.78 7.87 -2.12
C VAL A 27 0.12 9.09 -2.40
N ARG A 28 0.73 9.20 -3.58
CA ARG A 28 1.51 10.40 -3.97
C ARG A 28 0.70 11.68 -4.03
N LYS A 29 -0.63 11.61 -4.20
CA LYS A 29 -1.49 12.79 -4.24
C LYS A 29 -1.71 13.42 -2.88
N VAL A 30 -1.35 12.73 -1.79
CA VAL A 30 -1.57 13.25 -0.44
C VAL A 30 -0.31 13.95 0.08
N GLY A 31 -0.42 15.22 0.45
CA GLY A 31 0.73 16.10 0.71
C GLY A 31 1.38 15.99 2.10
N TRP A 32 1.02 14.99 2.91
CA TRP A 32 1.50 14.82 4.28
C TRP A 32 2.60 13.75 4.42
N TRP A 33 3.08 13.22 3.29
CA TRP A 33 4.30 12.41 3.27
C TRP A 33 5.50 13.30 3.60
N THR A 34 6.21 12.95 4.66
CA THR A 34 7.44 13.63 5.05
C THR A 34 8.60 13.15 4.18
N ARG A 35 8.57 11.90 3.69
CA ARG A 35 9.62 11.34 2.84
C ARG A 35 9.08 10.27 1.89
N ALA A 36 9.65 10.21 0.69
CA ALA A 36 9.40 9.16 -0.28
C ALA A 36 10.75 8.66 -0.84
N GLU A 37 11.00 7.36 -0.72
CA GLU A 37 12.22 6.69 -1.18
C GLU A 37 11.85 5.58 -2.15
N PHE A 38 12.59 5.46 -3.25
CA PHE A 38 12.36 4.45 -4.28
C PHE A 38 13.51 3.44 -4.21
N GLU A 39 13.18 2.19 -3.91
CA GLU A 39 14.13 1.08 -3.93
C GLU A 39 14.18 0.44 -5.32
N GLY A 40 15.40 0.15 -5.78
CA GLY A 40 15.64 -0.57 -7.03
C GLY A 40 15.74 0.31 -8.28
N GLN A 41 15.75 1.64 -8.17
CA GLN A 41 15.99 2.50 -9.32
C GLN A 41 17.48 2.44 -9.73
N VAL A 42 17.83 1.43 -10.53
CA VAL A 42 19.17 1.30 -11.11
C VAL A 42 19.28 2.28 -12.28
N PRO A 43 20.33 3.10 -12.40
CA PRO A 43 20.49 3.96 -13.57
C PRO A 43 20.60 3.11 -14.84
N GLY A 44 19.55 3.15 -15.67
CA GLY A 44 19.40 2.33 -16.88
C GLY A 44 18.25 1.32 -16.84
N ASN A 45 17.64 1.08 -15.68
CA ASN A 45 16.39 0.31 -15.57
C ASN A 45 15.33 1.12 -14.83
N SER A 46 14.18 1.36 -15.47
CA SER A 46 13.07 2.13 -14.88
C SER A 46 12.17 1.29 -13.96
N GLU A 47 12.53 0.04 -13.69
CA GLU A 47 11.78 -0.83 -12.78
C GLU A 47 12.08 -0.48 -11.33
N VAL A 48 11.13 0.21 -10.71
CA VAL A 48 11.12 0.46 -9.27
C VAL A 48 10.71 -0.84 -8.59
N THR A 49 11.61 -1.45 -7.82
CA THR A 49 11.35 -2.71 -7.11
C THR A 49 10.49 -2.51 -5.87
N ALA A 50 10.58 -1.36 -5.20
CA ALA A 50 9.68 -0.99 -4.11
C ALA A 50 9.68 0.53 -3.89
N VAL A 51 8.63 1.05 -3.25
CA VAL A 51 8.57 2.43 -2.79
C VAL A 51 8.32 2.46 -1.30
N ILE A 52 9.13 3.20 -0.58
CA ILE A 52 8.98 3.45 0.85
C ILE A 52 8.47 4.88 1.02
N LEU A 53 7.38 5.03 1.76
CA LEU A 53 6.76 6.31 2.06
C LEU A 53 6.73 6.48 3.57
N ARG A 54 7.24 7.60 4.08
CA ARG A 54 7.21 7.93 5.51
C ARG A 54 6.31 9.12 5.77
N ALA A 55 5.56 9.04 6.85
CA ALA A 55 4.70 10.10 7.34
C ALA A 55 4.74 10.16 8.87
N ASP A 56 4.18 11.22 9.42
CA ASP A 56 3.94 11.33 10.86
C ASP A 56 2.90 10.29 11.32
N ARG A 57 3.11 9.72 12.50
CA ARG A 57 2.24 8.68 13.06
C ARG A 57 0.81 9.17 13.33
N GLY A 58 0.60 10.46 13.54
CA GLY A 58 -0.73 11.06 13.62
C GLY A 58 -1.57 10.85 12.35
N MET A 59 -0.92 10.53 11.23
CA MET A 59 -1.60 10.26 9.96
C MET A 59 -1.83 8.77 9.68
N GLU A 60 -1.39 7.86 10.55
CA GLU A 60 -1.54 6.41 10.40
C GLU A 60 -2.99 6.00 10.11
N SER A 61 -3.94 6.53 10.90
CA SER A 61 -5.38 6.25 10.71
C SER A 61 -5.87 6.67 9.32
N THR A 62 -5.39 7.81 8.82
CA THR A 62 -5.71 8.31 7.48
C THR A 62 -5.11 7.40 6.40
N ILE A 63 -3.87 6.92 6.57
CA ILE A 63 -3.23 5.98 5.63
C ILE A 63 -4.09 4.73 5.54
N ARG A 64 -4.41 4.14 6.69
CA ARG A 64 -5.20 2.92 6.77
C ARG A 64 -6.58 3.10 6.15
N GLU A 65 -7.23 4.24 6.39
CA GLU A 65 -8.55 4.52 5.80
C GLU A 65 -8.48 4.69 4.28
N ILE A 66 -7.49 5.39 3.74
CA ILE A 66 -7.30 5.54 2.29
C ILE A 66 -7.04 4.18 1.65
N LEU A 67 -6.15 3.37 2.24
CA LEU A 67 -5.80 2.04 1.74
C LEU A 67 -6.99 1.08 1.82
N HIS A 68 -7.79 1.16 2.88
CA HIS A 68 -9.01 0.37 3.01
C HIS A 68 -10.09 0.82 2.01
N ARG A 69 -10.34 2.12 1.85
CA ARG A 69 -11.40 2.62 0.96
C ARG A 69 -11.06 2.50 -0.52
N SER A 70 -9.81 2.75 -0.88
CA SER A 70 -9.39 2.79 -2.29
C SER A 70 -8.99 1.41 -2.80
N PHE A 71 -8.40 0.59 -1.93
CA PHE A 71 -7.73 -0.67 -2.32
C PHE A 71 -8.19 -1.88 -1.50
N GLN A 72 -9.12 -1.70 -0.54
CA GLN A 72 -9.58 -2.76 0.36
C GLN A 72 -8.44 -3.45 1.12
N ILE A 73 -7.33 -2.74 1.35
CA ILE A 73 -6.18 -3.25 2.12
C ILE A 73 -6.40 -2.92 3.58
N VAL A 74 -6.32 -3.93 4.42
CA VAL A 74 -6.43 -3.79 5.87
C VAL A 74 -5.15 -4.29 6.51
N PHE A 75 -4.46 -3.40 7.22
CA PHE A 75 -3.28 -3.75 7.98
C PHE A 75 -3.65 -4.14 9.41
N PRO A 76 -2.92 -5.08 10.03
CA PRO A 76 -3.04 -5.36 11.45
C PRO A 76 -2.63 -4.13 12.28
N ALA A 77 -3.17 -4.04 13.50
CA ALA A 77 -2.93 -2.90 14.40
C ALA A 77 -1.46 -2.69 14.72
N GLU A 78 -0.69 -3.78 14.80
CA GLU A 78 0.74 -3.79 15.10
C GLU A 78 1.63 -3.47 13.89
N GLY A 79 1.04 -3.20 12.72
CA GLY A 79 1.79 -3.12 11.47
C GLY A 79 2.17 -4.51 10.96
N GLY A 80 2.60 -4.57 9.70
CA GLY A 80 2.92 -5.83 9.03
C GLY A 80 2.60 -5.82 7.55
N GLU A 81 2.69 -7.00 6.95
CA GLU A 81 2.36 -7.20 5.54
C GLU A 81 0.86 -7.26 5.32
N SER A 82 0.42 -6.72 4.19
CA SER A 82 -0.93 -6.89 3.69
C SER A 82 -0.89 -6.96 2.17
N GLU A 83 -1.63 -7.92 1.64
CA GLU A 83 -1.77 -8.09 0.20
C GLU A 83 -2.93 -7.26 -0.32
N HIS A 84 -2.69 -6.57 -1.43
CA HIS A 84 -3.74 -5.95 -2.20
C HIS A 84 -4.65 -7.04 -2.76
N ASN A 85 -5.90 -7.03 -2.31
CA ASN A 85 -6.90 -8.02 -2.70
C ASN A 85 -7.46 -7.76 -4.11
N ALA A 86 -6.70 -7.10 -5.00
CA ALA A 86 -7.05 -6.97 -6.41
C ALA A 86 -7.11 -8.34 -7.13
N SER A 87 -6.50 -9.37 -6.55
CA SER A 87 -6.45 -10.72 -7.14
C SER A 87 -7.63 -11.64 -6.77
N LYS A 88 -8.62 -11.23 -5.96
CA LYS A 88 -9.78 -12.09 -5.62
C LYS A 88 -11.16 -11.59 -6.06
N GLN A 89 -11.26 -10.51 -6.84
CA GLN A 89 -12.53 -10.22 -7.54
C GLN A 89 -12.70 -10.99 -8.87
N SER A 90 -11.68 -11.72 -9.31
CA SER A 90 -11.86 -12.79 -10.30
C SER A 90 -12.05 -14.11 -9.55
N PHE A 91 -13.13 -14.84 -9.84
CA PHE A 91 -13.54 -16.13 -9.24
C PHE A 91 -14.52 -16.12 -8.04
N GLN A 92 -15.59 -15.31 -8.10
CA GLN A 92 -16.92 -15.79 -7.66
C GLN A 92 -18.01 -15.25 -8.59
N SER A 93 -17.98 -15.71 -9.84
CA SER A 93 -19.11 -15.59 -10.76
C SER A 93 -19.21 -16.84 -11.62
N LYS A 94 -19.40 -18.02 -11.00
CA LYS A 94 -19.93 -19.17 -11.73
C LYS A 94 -20.92 -19.99 -10.89
N ARG A 95 -22.19 -19.69 -11.17
CA ARG A 95 -23.32 -20.61 -11.36
C ARG A 95 -23.90 -21.30 -10.13
N ALA A 96 -24.99 -20.74 -9.63
CA ALA A 96 -26.13 -21.54 -9.21
C ALA A 96 -26.98 -21.87 -10.45
N PRO A 97 -27.25 -23.14 -10.78
CA PRO A 97 -28.52 -23.50 -11.39
C PRO A 97 -29.56 -23.69 -10.28
N ARG A 98 -30.70 -23.02 -10.49
CA ARG A 98 -31.96 -23.22 -9.79
C ARG A 98 -32.40 -24.69 -9.86
N ALA A 99 -33.24 -25.03 -8.88
CA ALA A 99 -34.03 -26.25 -8.72
C ALA A 99 -34.62 -26.85 -10.00
#